data_AF-A0A6J4R331-F1
#
_entry.id   AF-A0A6J4R331-F1
#
_cell.length_a   1.000
_cell.length_b   1.000
_cell.length_c   1.000
_cell.angle_alpha   90.00
_cell.angle_beta   90.00
_cell.angle_gamma   90.00
#
_symmetry.space_group_name_H-M   'P 1'
#
loop_
_entity.id
_entity.type
_entity.pdbx_description
1 polymer ?
#
loop_
_entity_poly.entity_id
_entity_poly.type
_entity_poly.pdbx_seq_one_letter_code
_entity_poly.pdbx_strand_id
1 'polypeptide(L)'
;MESLLDFIGSIPSSPSAVLGFVTDLLIAHGYLVILFGAALDNFGLPASGDIVLLAGGLFANGGQLALPLVMLSGFAGAFISDNSVYWIGRIGGRPMIYRILKMRFLHFLVSEKSLDRVERYFDAHGGKTVFVGRFGPGLRSMTPLFAGVTRMKYHRFLPYNLAAGVVWAVAYSLVGYIFGQYWEELLAIVRSLGYGVIALVALALLAYLLRLWWVRHKPE
;
A
#
# COMPACT_ATOMS: atom_id res chain seq x y z
N MET A 1 20.26 25.76 -14.29
CA MET A 1 19.68 26.31 -15.53
C MET A 1 20.00 25.44 -16.73
N GLU A 2 21.20 24.84 -16.80
CA GLU A 2 21.57 23.82 -17.81
C GLU A 2 20.62 22.60 -17.82
N SER A 3 20.31 22.00 -16.66
CA SER A 3 19.40 20.83 -16.58
C SER A 3 18.00 21.04 -17.19
N LEU A 4 17.48 22.26 -17.18
CA LEU A 4 16.15 22.55 -17.69
C LEU A 4 16.19 22.83 -19.21
N LEU A 5 17.30 23.36 -19.70
CA LEU A 5 17.56 23.54 -21.13
C LEU A 5 17.93 22.22 -21.81
N ASP A 6 18.68 21.35 -21.14
CA ASP A 6 18.97 19.99 -21.60
C ASP A 6 17.70 19.13 -21.65
N PHE A 7 16.81 19.31 -20.65
CA PHE A 7 15.50 18.66 -20.65
C PHE A 7 14.64 19.14 -21.82
N ILE A 8 14.54 20.46 -22.05
CA ILE A 8 13.82 21.02 -23.19
C ILE A 8 14.44 20.55 -24.53
N GLY A 9 15.77 20.45 -24.60
CA GLY A 9 16.49 19.96 -25.79
C GLY A 9 16.31 18.46 -26.06
N SER A 10 15.88 17.67 -25.07
CA SER A 10 15.58 16.25 -25.22
C SER A 10 14.16 15.96 -25.72
N ILE A 11 13.31 16.97 -25.84
CA ILE A 11 11.94 16.83 -26.35
C ILE A 11 12.00 16.57 -27.86
N PRO A 12 11.53 15.40 -28.34
CA PRO A 12 11.59 15.09 -29.77
C PRO A 12 10.66 15.99 -30.59
N SER A 13 11.01 16.27 -31.85
CA SER A 13 10.26 17.18 -32.72
C SER A 13 9.13 16.52 -33.51
N SER A 14 9.03 15.18 -33.53
CA SER A 14 7.97 14.45 -34.25
C SER A 14 6.86 13.95 -33.32
N PRO A 15 5.57 13.99 -33.73
CA PRO A 15 4.45 13.59 -32.87
C PRO A 15 4.55 12.17 -32.27
N SER A 16 5.08 11.21 -33.04
CA SER A 16 5.31 9.84 -32.58
C SER A 16 6.45 9.74 -31.57
N ALA A 17 7.50 10.55 -31.72
CA ALA A 17 8.62 10.57 -30.79
C ALA A 17 8.29 11.34 -29.50
N VAL A 18 7.45 12.38 -29.58
CA VAL A 18 6.87 13.02 -28.38
C VAL A 18 6.01 12.03 -27.60
N LEU A 19 5.16 11.25 -28.28
CA LEU A 19 4.39 10.17 -27.64
C LEU A 19 5.30 9.13 -26.98
N GLY A 20 6.36 8.72 -27.67
CA GLY A 20 7.40 7.84 -27.10
C GLY A 20 8.05 8.43 -25.86
N PHE A 21 8.55 9.66 -25.93
CA PHE A 21 9.19 10.37 -24.81
C PHE A 21 8.26 10.55 -23.61
N VAL A 22 6.99 10.95 -23.84
CA VAL A 22 6.00 11.10 -22.78
C VAL A 22 5.65 9.74 -22.16
N THR A 23 5.54 8.69 -22.97
CA THR A 23 5.30 7.32 -22.52
C THR A 23 6.49 6.82 -21.70
N ASP A 24 7.72 7.03 -22.16
CA ASP A 24 8.94 6.66 -21.45
C ASP A 24 9.07 7.42 -20.12
N LEU A 25 8.70 8.70 -20.09
CA LEU A 25 8.65 9.50 -18.87
C LEU A 25 7.59 8.95 -17.90
N LEU A 26 6.39 8.65 -18.37
CA LEU A 26 5.32 8.06 -17.57
C LEU A 26 5.69 6.67 -17.03
N ILE A 27 6.34 5.85 -17.85
CA ILE A 27 6.87 4.53 -17.48
C ILE A 27 7.95 4.69 -16.41
N ALA A 28 8.92 5.58 -16.64
CA ALA A 28 10.00 5.84 -15.71
C ALA A 28 9.47 6.32 -14.34
N HIS A 29 8.46 7.18 -14.32
CA HIS A 29 7.87 7.67 -13.08
C HIS A 29 6.89 6.67 -12.45
N GLY A 30 6.19 5.86 -13.24
CA GLY A 30 5.25 4.84 -12.75
C GLY A 30 5.94 3.80 -11.87
N TYR A 31 7.10 3.29 -12.31
CA TYR A 31 7.89 2.36 -11.51
C TYR A 31 8.47 2.99 -10.24
N LEU A 32 8.85 4.27 -10.30
CA LEU A 32 9.32 5.01 -9.11
C LEU A 32 8.18 5.24 -8.11
N VAL A 33 6.99 5.57 -8.58
CA VAL A 33 5.80 5.71 -7.72
C VAL A 33 5.50 4.39 -7.02
N ILE A 34 5.58 3.26 -7.72
CA ILE A 34 5.40 1.93 -7.11
C ILE A 34 6.49 1.67 -6.07
N LEU A 35 7.76 1.94 -6.40
CA LEU A 35 8.90 1.74 -5.50
C LEU A 35 8.75 2.57 -4.23
N PHE A 36 8.50 3.88 -4.35
CA PHE A 36 8.36 4.76 -3.19
C PHE A 36 7.07 4.48 -2.42
N GLY A 37 5.97 4.17 -3.10
CA GLY A 37 4.71 3.80 -2.46
C GLY A 37 4.83 2.53 -1.63
N ALA A 38 5.57 1.53 -2.12
CA ALA A 38 5.90 0.31 -1.38
C ALA A 38 6.95 0.57 -0.29
N ALA A 39 7.92 1.47 -0.51
CA ALA A 39 8.92 1.83 0.49
C ALA A 39 8.32 2.54 1.71
N LEU A 40 7.29 3.37 1.49
CA LEU A 40 6.63 4.15 2.55
C LEU A 40 5.55 3.37 3.32
N ASP A 41 5.19 2.17 2.87
CA ASP A 41 4.08 1.39 3.42
C ASP A 41 4.22 1.08 4.92
N ASN A 42 5.45 0.82 5.39
CA ASN A 42 5.69 0.56 6.82
C ASN A 42 5.94 1.82 7.66
N PHE A 43 5.92 3.01 7.07
CA PHE A 43 6.18 4.29 7.76
C PHE A 43 4.90 5.04 8.17
N GLY A 44 3.75 4.37 8.21
CA GLY A 44 2.50 4.92 8.73
C GLY A 44 1.50 5.38 7.67
N LEU A 45 1.75 5.07 6.39
CA LEU A 45 0.76 5.17 5.32
C LEU A 45 0.09 3.80 5.14
N PRO A 46 -1.07 3.53 5.78
CA PRO A 46 -1.71 2.23 5.69
C PRO A 46 -2.10 1.92 4.24
N ALA A 47 -1.66 0.74 3.77
CA ALA A 47 -1.98 0.16 2.46
C ALA A 47 -1.48 0.95 1.24
N SER A 48 -0.52 1.88 1.40
CA SER A 48 0.01 2.61 0.24
C SER A 48 0.69 1.67 -0.75
N GLY A 49 1.42 0.66 -0.28
CA GLY A 49 2.11 -0.31 -1.12
C GLY A 49 1.17 -1.23 -1.89
N ASP A 50 0.06 -1.63 -1.26
CA ASP A 50 -0.95 -2.51 -1.88
C ASP A 50 -1.67 -1.81 -3.03
N ILE A 51 -2.07 -0.56 -2.79
CA ILE A 51 -2.78 0.26 -3.77
C ILE A 51 -1.90 0.51 -4.99
N VAL A 52 -0.63 0.89 -4.80
CA VAL A 52 0.27 1.18 -5.94
C VAL A 52 0.61 -0.07 -6.75
N LEU A 53 0.70 -1.26 -6.14
CA LEU A 53 0.93 -2.50 -6.89
C LEU A 53 -0.32 -2.97 -7.64
N LEU A 54 -1.50 -2.87 -7.03
CA LEU A 54 -2.76 -3.17 -7.72
C LEU A 54 -2.96 -2.23 -8.91
N ALA A 55 -2.72 -0.93 -8.72
CA ALA A 55 -2.72 0.04 -9.80
C ALA A 55 -1.65 -0.31 -10.85
N GLY A 56 -0.41 -0.58 -10.44
CA GLY A 56 0.67 -0.97 -11.36
C GLY A 56 0.31 -2.18 -12.21
N GLY A 57 -0.32 -3.20 -11.63
CA GLY A 57 -0.85 -4.35 -12.34
C GLY A 57 -1.93 -3.98 -13.36
N LEU A 58 -2.88 -3.13 -12.96
CA LEU A 58 -3.93 -2.60 -13.84
C LEU A 58 -3.35 -1.84 -15.05
N PHE A 59 -2.40 -0.93 -14.82
CA PHE A 59 -1.68 -0.21 -15.88
C PHE A 59 -0.85 -1.16 -16.76
N ALA A 60 -0.31 -2.24 -16.18
CA ALA A 60 0.39 -3.25 -16.95
C ALA A 60 -0.52 -4.08 -17.86
N ASN A 61 -1.78 -4.30 -17.46
CA ASN A 61 -2.78 -4.94 -18.31
C ASN A 61 -3.09 -4.09 -19.56
N GLY A 62 -3.19 -2.77 -19.39
CA GLY A 62 -3.37 -1.81 -20.49
C GLY A 62 -2.13 -1.60 -21.37
N GLY A 63 -1.04 -2.36 -21.16
CA GLY A 63 0.20 -2.25 -21.92
C GLY A 63 1.07 -1.03 -21.58
N GLN A 64 0.70 -0.26 -20.55
CA GLN A 64 1.40 0.98 -20.17
C GLN A 64 2.60 0.73 -19.26
N LEU A 65 2.60 -0.38 -18.51
CA LEU A 65 3.73 -0.82 -17.70
C LEU A 65 4.08 -2.27 -18.01
N ALA A 66 5.34 -2.63 -17.86
CA ALA A 66 5.78 -4.01 -17.92
C ALA A 66 5.53 -4.67 -16.55
N LEU A 67 4.67 -5.69 -16.53
CA LEU A 67 4.32 -6.42 -15.32
C LEU A 67 5.54 -6.91 -14.50
N PRO A 68 6.62 -7.45 -15.12
CA PRO A 68 7.82 -7.83 -14.37
C PRO A 68 8.51 -6.65 -13.67
N LEU A 69 8.51 -5.46 -14.27
CA LEU A 69 9.10 -4.27 -13.67
C LEU A 69 8.22 -3.72 -12.54
N VAL A 70 6.89 -3.83 -12.65
CA VAL A 70 5.97 -3.54 -11.54
C VAL A 70 6.29 -4.42 -10.34
N MET A 71 6.41 -5.73 -10.55
CA MET A 71 6.76 -6.70 -9.51
C MET A 71 8.13 -6.38 -8.88
N LEU A 72 9.13 -6.08 -9.70
CA LEU A 72 10.48 -5.75 -9.25
C LEU A 72 10.51 -4.46 -8.42
N SER A 73 9.85 -3.40 -8.89
CA SER A 73 9.77 -2.12 -8.17
C SER A 73 9.04 -2.24 -6.85
N GLY A 74 7.90 -2.95 -6.82
CA GLY A 74 7.15 -3.20 -5.59
C GLY A 74 7.96 -4.01 -4.59
N PHE A 75 8.62 -5.08 -5.06
CA PHE A 75 9.50 -5.88 -4.24
C PHE A 75 10.69 -5.07 -3.68
N ALA A 76 11.35 -4.26 -4.52
CA ALA A 76 12.47 -3.43 -4.10
C ALA A 76 12.05 -2.40 -3.04
N GLY A 77 10.92 -1.72 -3.25
CA GLY A 77 10.37 -0.78 -2.27
C GLY A 77 10.06 -1.46 -0.95
N ALA A 78 9.34 -2.58 -0.99
CA ALA A 78 9.05 -3.37 0.20
C ALA A 78 10.32 -3.84 0.92
N PHE A 79 11.31 -4.34 0.18
CA PHE A 79 12.59 -4.76 0.73
C PHE A 79 13.31 -3.62 1.47
N ILE A 80 13.37 -2.42 0.87
CA ILE A 80 13.96 -1.24 1.51
C ILE A 80 13.20 -0.90 2.80
N SER A 81 11.88 -0.89 2.74
CA SER A 81 11.02 -0.59 3.89
C SER A 81 11.23 -1.56 5.04
N ASP A 82 11.12 -2.87 4.77
CA ASP A 82 11.19 -3.93 5.77
C ASP A 82 12.55 -3.94 6.47
N ASN A 83 13.63 -3.79 5.70
CA ASN A 83 14.98 -3.75 6.25
C ASN A 83 15.21 -2.50 7.09
N SER A 84 14.74 -1.34 6.64
CA SER A 84 14.84 -0.09 7.40
C SER A 84 14.12 -0.23 8.75
N VAL A 85 12.89 -0.74 8.75
CA VAL A 85 12.09 -0.92 9.95
C VAL A 85 12.67 -2.01 10.87
N TYR A 86 13.23 -3.08 10.31
CA TYR A 86 13.95 -4.09 11.09
C TYR A 86 15.14 -3.49 11.84
N TRP A 87 15.96 -2.69 11.18
CA TRP A 87 17.12 -2.06 11.82
C TRP A 87 16.71 -1.00 12.84
N ILE A 88 15.68 -0.20 12.53
CA ILE A 88 15.07 0.73 13.49
C ILE A 88 14.61 -0.04 14.74
N GLY A 89 13.91 -1.16 14.58
CA GLY A 89 13.51 -2.02 15.69
C GLY A 89 14.69 -2.60 16.47
N ARG A 90 15.74 -3.03 15.77
CA ARG A 90 16.95 -3.63 16.38
C ARG A 90 17.77 -2.63 17.19
N ILE A 91 17.91 -1.41 16.70
CA ILE A 91 18.63 -0.32 17.38
C ILE A 91 17.79 0.22 18.54
N GLY A 92 16.50 0.48 18.31
CA GLY A 92 15.59 1.03 19.31
C GLY A 92 15.25 0.07 20.45
N GLY A 93 15.23 -1.23 20.17
CA GLY A 93 14.94 -2.29 21.14
C GLY A 93 13.58 -2.11 21.83
N ARG A 94 13.42 -2.78 22.98
CA ARG A 94 12.21 -2.70 23.81
C ARG A 94 11.82 -1.24 24.18
N PRO A 95 12.74 -0.35 24.61
CA PRO A 95 12.41 1.03 25.02
C PRO A 95 11.74 1.86 23.91
N MET A 96 12.08 1.64 22.64
CA MET A 96 11.47 2.36 21.53
C MET A 96 10.01 1.93 21.31
N ILE A 97 9.73 0.62 21.38
CA ILE A 97 8.35 0.14 21.32
C ILE A 97 7.53 0.69 22.48
N TYR A 98 8.08 0.78 23.69
CA TYR A 98 7.38 1.41 24.82
C TYR A 98 7.00 2.87 24.59
N ARG A 99 7.83 3.64 23.87
CA ARG A 99 7.50 5.02 23.47
C ARG A 99 6.46 5.09 22.36
N ILE A 100 6.54 4.21 21.36
CA ILE A 100 5.59 4.12 20.24
C ILE A 100 4.21 3.65 20.74
N LEU A 101 4.17 2.68 21.65
CA LEU A 101 2.96 2.16 22.31
C LEU A 101 2.23 3.21 23.16
N LYS A 102 2.96 4.17 23.72
CA LYS A 102 2.37 5.31 24.44
C LYS A 102 1.70 6.32 23.51
N MET A 103 1.98 6.30 22.20
CA MET A 103 1.23 7.11 21.24
C MET A 103 -0.16 6.49 21.02
N ARG A 104 -1.19 7.32 21.26
CA ARG A 104 -2.61 6.94 21.39
C ARG A 104 -3.19 6.13 20.21
N PHE A 105 -2.54 6.15 19.05
CA PHE A 105 -2.98 5.47 17.83
C PHE A 105 -2.65 3.97 17.79
N LEU A 106 -1.61 3.50 18.50
CA LEU A 106 -1.14 2.11 18.46
C LEU A 106 -1.50 1.27 19.69
N HIS A 107 -2.07 1.88 20.73
CA HIS A 107 -2.43 1.21 21.98
C HIS A 107 -3.44 0.05 21.78
N PHE A 108 -4.25 0.11 20.71
CA PHE A 108 -5.23 -0.95 20.42
C PHE A 108 -4.59 -2.25 19.89
N LEU A 109 -3.36 -2.21 19.37
CA LEU A 109 -2.76 -3.34 18.66
C LEU A 109 -1.76 -4.14 19.51
N VAL A 110 -1.13 -3.53 20.52
CA VAL A 110 -0.03 -4.17 21.26
C VAL A 110 -0.06 -3.71 22.73
N SER A 111 -0.19 -4.66 23.65
CA SER A 111 -0.05 -4.47 25.10
C SER A 111 1.33 -4.92 25.57
N GLU A 112 1.82 -4.44 26.71
CA GLU A 112 3.06 -4.94 27.34
C GLU A 112 3.14 -6.46 27.40
N LYS A 113 2.03 -7.11 27.81
CA LYS A 113 1.90 -8.57 27.90
C LYS A 113 2.01 -9.27 26.54
N SER A 114 1.74 -8.56 25.44
CA SER A 114 1.84 -9.11 24.09
C SER A 114 3.27 -9.14 23.57
N LEU A 115 4.19 -8.31 24.09
CA LEU A 115 5.58 -8.30 23.63
C LEU A 115 6.32 -9.59 24.00
N ASP A 116 6.18 -10.05 25.24
CA ASP A 116 6.75 -11.33 25.67
C ASP A 116 6.12 -12.52 24.94
N ARG A 117 4.84 -12.41 24.55
CA ARG A 117 4.16 -13.42 23.73
C ARG A 117 4.72 -13.43 22.31
N VAL A 118 4.94 -12.26 21.71
CA VAL A 118 5.55 -12.11 20.38
C VAL A 118 6.98 -12.67 20.40
N GLU A 119 7.78 -12.35 21.40
CA GLU A 119 9.15 -12.86 21.53
C GLU A 119 9.17 -14.39 21.65
N ARG A 120 8.35 -14.98 22.53
CA ARG A 120 8.19 -16.45 22.60
C ARG A 120 7.73 -17.06 21.27
N TYR A 121 6.88 -16.37 20.52
CA TYR A 121 6.40 -16.86 19.23
C TYR A 121 7.50 -16.83 18.17
N PHE A 122 8.31 -15.77 18.16
CA PHE A 122 9.49 -15.64 17.30
C PHE A 122 10.59 -16.64 17.67
N ASP A 123 10.77 -16.93 18.96
CA ASP A 123 11.71 -17.96 19.41
C ASP A 123 11.24 -19.38 19.03
N ALA A 124 9.95 -19.67 19.19
CA ALA A 124 9.39 -20.99 18.91
C ALA A 124 9.25 -21.29 17.41
N HIS A 125 8.84 -20.31 16.60
CA HIS A 125 8.52 -20.51 15.17
C HIS A 125 9.55 -19.86 14.22
N GLY A 126 10.45 -19.04 14.73
CA GLY A 126 11.55 -18.45 13.98
C GLY A 126 11.10 -17.63 12.77
N GLY A 127 11.80 -17.80 11.65
CA GLY A 127 11.51 -17.06 10.42
C GLY A 127 10.14 -17.37 9.78
N LYS A 128 9.49 -18.49 10.13
CA LYS A 128 8.12 -18.77 9.66
C LYS A 128 7.13 -17.70 10.11
N THR A 129 7.34 -17.14 11.31
CA THR A 129 6.54 -16.01 11.82
C THR A 129 6.71 -14.77 10.95
N VAL A 130 7.90 -14.54 10.38
CA VAL A 130 8.15 -13.42 9.47
C VAL A 130 7.36 -13.59 8.19
N PHE A 131 7.36 -14.80 7.62
CA PHE A 131 6.63 -15.07 6.39
C PHE A 131 5.11 -14.97 6.59
N VAL A 132 4.56 -15.67 7.60
CA VAL A 132 3.12 -15.70 7.85
C VAL A 132 2.62 -14.34 8.34
N GLY A 133 3.39 -13.66 9.19
CA GLY A 133 3.06 -12.34 9.73
C GLY A 133 2.89 -11.28 8.65
N ARG A 134 3.58 -11.42 7.50
CA ARG A 134 3.43 -10.52 6.36
C ARG A 134 2.03 -10.48 5.77
N PHE A 135 1.28 -11.58 5.87
CA PHE A 135 -0.07 -11.68 5.29
C PHE A 135 -1.18 -11.36 6.31
N GLY A 136 -0.81 -11.08 7.57
CA GLY A 136 -1.75 -10.68 8.61
C GLY A 136 -2.07 -9.17 8.56
N PRO A 137 -3.35 -8.76 8.61
CA PRO A 137 -3.73 -7.35 8.71
C PRO A 137 -3.08 -6.68 9.93
N GLY A 138 -2.42 -5.54 9.73
CA GLY A 138 -1.66 -4.83 10.78
C GLY A 138 -0.34 -5.50 11.19
N LEU A 139 -0.28 -6.83 11.22
CA LEU A 139 0.94 -7.59 11.53
C LEU A 139 2.01 -7.43 10.44
N ARG A 140 1.60 -7.31 9.17
CA ARG A 140 2.48 -7.06 8.02
C ARG A 140 3.57 -6.03 8.30
N SER A 141 3.16 -4.81 8.60
CA SER A 141 4.07 -3.67 8.76
C SER A 141 4.83 -3.71 10.09
N MET A 142 4.30 -4.44 11.07
CA MET A 142 4.91 -4.60 12.38
C MET A 142 5.86 -5.80 12.45
N THR A 143 5.77 -6.76 11.54
CA THR A 143 6.56 -7.99 11.57
C THR A 143 8.07 -7.72 11.46
N PRO A 144 8.56 -6.89 10.51
CA PRO A 144 9.97 -6.52 10.47
C PRO A 144 10.41 -5.78 11.74
N LEU A 145 9.55 -4.90 12.26
CA LEU A 145 9.80 -4.15 13.49
C LEU A 145 9.98 -5.10 14.69
N PHE A 146 9.06 -6.05 14.88
CA PHE A 146 9.14 -7.03 15.96
C PHE A 146 10.33 -7.97 15.82
N ALA A 147 10.66 -8.40 14.61
CA ALA A 147 11.86 -9.19 14.34
C ALA A 147 13.13 -8.41 14.76
N GLY A 148 13.17 -7.09 14.50
CA GLY A 148 14.24 -6.22 14.96
C GLY A 148 14.29 -6.10 16.49
N VAL A 149 13.16 -5.79 17.12
CA VAL A 149 13.06 -5.53 18.57
C VAL A 149 13.39 -6.77 19.41
N THR A 150 12.97 -7.94 18.95
CA THR A 150 13.31 -9.25 19.55
C THR A 150 14.75 -9.70 19.24
N ARG A 151 15.53 -8.86 18.53
CA ARG A 151 16.92 -9.12 18.13
C ARG A 151 17.11 -10.41 17.34
N MET A 152 16.08 -10.85 16.62
CA MET A 152 16.16 -12.00 15.71
C MET A 152 17.38 -11.87 14.80
N LYS A 153 18.17 -12.94 14.62
CA LYS A 153 19.39 -12.87 13.78
C LYS A 153 19.02 -12.54 12.33
N TYR A 154 19.72 -11.56 11.73
CA TYR A 154 19.39 -11.05 10.38
C TYR A 154 19.35 -12.14 9.30
N HIS A 155 20.28 -13.12 9.35
CA HIS A 155 20.30 -14.25 8.42
C HIS A 155 19.08 -15.17 8.53
N ARG A 156 18.36 -15.17 9.66
CA ARG A 156 17.07 -15.88 9.80
C ARG A 156 15.89 -15.04 9.33
N PHE A 157 15.99 -13.72 9.40
CA PHE A 157 14.94 -12.79 8.98
C PHE A 157 14.91 -12.64 7.45
N LEU A 158 16.07 -12.35 6.86
CA LEU A 158 16.23 -11.97 5.47
C LEU A 158 15.60 -12.95 4.46
N PRO A 159 15.86 -14.28 4.49
CA PRO A 159 15.31 -15.19 3.48
C PRO A 159 13.78 -15.30 3.55
N TYR A 160 13.20 -15.25 4.74
CA TYR A 160 11.75 -15.28 4.91
C TYR A 160 11.11 -13.97 4.49
N ASN A 161 11.75 -12.83 4.79
CA ASN A 161 11.29 -11.52 4.35
C ASN A 161 11.34 -11.41 2.82
N LEU A 162 12.43 -11.87 2.19
CA LEU A 162 12.58 -11.91 0.74
C LEU A 162 11.48 -12.77 0.11
N ALA A 163 11.31 -14.00 0.57
CA ALA A 163 10.28 -14.90 0.04
C ALA A 163 8.87 -14.31 0.16
N ALA A 164 8.55 -13.76 1.33
CA ALA A 164 7.25 -13.14 1.58
C ALA A 164 7.05 -11.87 0.72
N GLY A 165 8.10 -11.07 0.55
CA GLY A 165 8.10 -9.89 -0.32
C GLY A 165 7.88 -10.23 -1.79
N VAL A 166 8.52 -11.29 -2.29
CA VAL A 166 8.31 -11.77 -3.68
C VAL A 166 6.89 -12.25 -3.87
N VAL A 167 6.39 -13.12 -2.98
CA VAL A 167 5.02 -13.64 -3.05
C VAL A 167 4.01 -12.49 -3.04
N TRP A 168 4.22 -11.51 -2.16
CA TRP A 168 3.37 -10.33 -2.08
C TRP A 168 3.39 -9.50 -3.37
N ALA A 169 4.58 -9.14 -3.86
CA ALA A 169 4.71 -8.31 -5.06
C ALA A 169 4.09 -8.99 -6.28
N VAL A 170 4.29 -10.30 -6.43
CA VAL A 170 3.68 -11.11 -7.49
C VAL A 170 2.16 -11.15 -7.34
N ALA A 171 1.66 -11.50 -6.15
CA ALA A 171 0.22 -11.64 -5.92
C ALA A 171 -0.54 -10.35 -6.20
N TYR A 172 -0.12 -9.22 -5.62
CA TYR A 172 -0.83 -7.95 -5.79
C TYR A 172 -0.71 -7.41 -7.22
N SER A 173 0.44 -7.55 -7.87
CA SER A 173 0.59 -7.16 -9.28
C SER A 173 -0.29 -8.00 -10.19
N LEU A 174 -0.37 -9.32 -9.96
CA LEU A 174 -1.23 -10.22 -10.75
C LEU A 174 -2.71 -9.95 -10.51
N VAL A 175 -3.11 -9.72 -9.27
CA VAL A 175 -4.49 -9.32 -8.96
C VAL A 175 -4.82 -8.04 -9.73
N GLY A 176 -3.99 -7.00 -9.63
CA GLY A 176 -4.19 -5.77 -10.40
C GLY A 176 -4.28 -6.01 -11.92
N TYR A 177 -3.41 -6.86 -12.46
CA TYR A 177 -3.38 -7.21 -13.87
C TYR A 177 -4.65 -7.92 -14.33
N ILE A 178 -5.13 -8.90 -13.56
CA ILE A 178 -6.37 -9.63 -13.86
C ILE A 178 -7.57 -8.70 -13.72
N PHE A 179 -7.62 -7.86 -12.68
CA PHE A 179 -8.68 -6.87 -12.50
C PHE A 179 -8.76 -5.88 -13.66
N GLY A 180 -7.64 -5.58 -14.32
CA GLY A 180 -7.64 -4.76 -15.53
C GLY A 180 -8.46 -5.32 -16.67
N GLN A 181 -8.57 -6.64 -16.77
CA GLN A 181 -9.41 -7.29 -17.80
C GLN A 181 -10.90 -7.01 -17.61
N TYR A 182 -11.33 -6.81 -16.36
CA TYR A 182 -12.74 -6.60 -15.99
C TYR A 182 -13.03 -5.15 -15.57
N TRP A 183 -12.09 -4.22 -15.82
CA TRP A 183 -12.17 -2.87 -15.29
C TRP A 183 -13.43 -2.12 -15.74
N GLU A 184 -13.82 -2.26 -17.01
CA GLU A 184 -15.03 -1.63 -17.56
C GLU A 184 -16.33 -2.21 -16.95
N GLU A 185 -16.38 -3.52 -16.73
CA GLU A 185 -17.51 -4.19 -16.07
C GLU A 185 -17.61 -3.76 -14.60
N LEU A 186 -16.47 -3.68 -13.91
CA LEU A 186 -16.39 -3.21 -12.53
C LEU A 186 -16.83 -1.75 -12.41
N LEU A 187 -16.39 -0.88 -13.33
CA LEU A 187 -16.81 0.51 -13.38
C LEU A 187 -18.31 0.65 -13.64
N ALA A 188 -18.89 -0.19 -14.49
CA ALA A 188 -20.33 -0.21 -14.74
C ALA A 188 -21.12 -0.58 -13.47
N ILE A 189 -20.67 -1.59 -12.72
CA ILE A 189 -21.26 -1.99 -11.44
C ILE A 189 -21.13 -0.87 -10.39
N VAL A 190 -19.94 -0.29 -10.25
CA VAL A 190 -19.68 0.80 -9.29
C VAL A 190 -20.52 2.03 -9.62
N ARG A 191 -20.66 2.39 -10.90
CA ARG A 191 -21.53 3.49 -11.34
C ARG A 191 -22.98 3.20 -11.01
N SER A 192 -23.48 1.99 -11.31
CA SER A 192 -24.85 1.57 -10.99
C SER A 192 -25.15 1.66 -9.49
N LEU A 193 -24.25 1.12 -8.65
CA LEU A 193 -24.36 1.22 -7.19
C LEU A 193 -24.25 2.67 -6.69
N GLY A 194 -23.37 3.47 -7.29
CA GLY A 194 -23.19 4.89 -6.98
C GLY A 194 -24.47 5.70 -7.23
N TYR A 195 -25.14 5.47 -8.37
CA TYR A 195 -26.45 6.08 -8.62
C TYR A 195 -27.50 5.64 -7.59
N GLY A 196 -27.48 4.38 -7.16
CA GLY A 196 -28.35 3.87 -6.10
C GLY A 196 -28.14 4.57 -4.75
N VAL A 197 -26.88 4.74 -4.33
CA VAL A 197 -26.54 5.44 -3.08
C VAL A 197 -26.92 6.93 -3.16
N ILE A 198 -26.63 7.60 -4.28
CA ILE A 198 -27.00 9.00 -4.50
C ILE A 198 -28.53 9.17 -4.45
N ALA A 199 -29.27 8.27 -5.10
CA ALA A 199 -30.74 8.28 -5.08
C ALA A 199 -31.29 8.07 -3.67
N LEU A 200 -30.70 7.17 -2.88
CA LEU A 200 -31.10 6.91 -1.49
C LEU A 200 -30.87 8.15 -0.60
N VAL A 201 -29.72 8.81 -0.75
CA VAL A 201 -29.39 10.04 -0.02
C VAL A 201 -30.34 11.18 -0.42
N ALA A 202 -30.65 11.32 -1.71
CA ALA A 202 -31.59 12.32 -2.21
C ALA A 202 -33.01 12.09 -1.67
N LEU A 203 -33.48 10.84 -1.63
CA LEU A 203 -34.77 10.46 -1.03
C LEU A 203 -34.83 10.75 0.47
N ALA A 204 -33.77 10.44 1.20
CA ALA A 204 -33.69 10.73 2.63
C ALA A 204 -33.70 12.24 2.91
N LEU A 205 -32.98 13.03 2.11
CA LEU A 205 -33.01 14.49 2.17
C LEU A 205 -34.40 15.05 1.83
N LEU A 206 -35.05 14.54 0.78
CA LEU A 206 -36.38 14.97 0.39
C LEU A 206 -37.41 14.66 1.49
N ALA A 207 -37.38 13.46 2.06
CA ALA A 207 -38.24 13.08 3.19
C ALA A 207 -37.99 13.96 4.42
N TYR A 208 -36.73 14.30 4.71
CA TYR A 208 -36.37 15.21 5.79
C TYR A 208 -36.91 16.64 5.55
N LEU A 209 -36.77 17.18 4.34
CA LEU A 209 -37.27 18.50 3.97
C LEU A 209 -38.79 18.56 3.99
N LEU A 210 -39.48 17.53 3.48
CA LEU A 210 -40.93 17.41 3.55
C LEU A 210 -41.43 17.33 4.99
N ARG A 211 -40.72 16.57 5.86
CA ARG A 211 -41.02 16.53 7.29
C ARG A 211 -40.87 17.92 7.94
N LEU A 212 -39.79 18.64 7.63
CA LEU A 212 -39.58 20.00 8.13
C LEU A 212 -40.65 20.99 7.63
N TRP A 213 -41.02 20.89 6.36
CA TRP A 213 -42.08 21.71 5.77
C TRP A 213 -43.43 21.42 6.43
N TRP A 214 -43.75 20.14 6.65
CA TRP A 214 -45.00 19.71 7.27
C TRP A 214 -45.09 20.11 8.76
N VAL A 215 -43.98 20.07 9.50
CA VAL A 215 -43.93 20.58 10.88
C VAL A 215 -44.12 22.10 10.92
N ARG A 216 -43.60 22.84 9.93
CA ARG A 216 -43.75 24.31 9.85
C ARG A 216 -45.13 24.76 9.38
N HIS A 217 -45.89 23.92 8.66
CA HIS A 217 -47.21 24.24 8.12
C HIS A 217 -48.34 23.45 8.79
N LYS A 218 -48.14 22.91 10.00
CA LYS A 218 -49.25 22.41 10.80
C LYS A 218 -50.17 23.59 11.12
N PRO A 219 -51.43 23.60 10.64
CA PRO A 219 -52.40 24.59 11.11
C PRO A 219 -52.69 24.29 12.59
N GLU A 220 -52.65 25.33 13.42
CA GLU A 220 -53.11 25.26 14.82
C GLU A 220 -54.61 24.91 14.89
#